data_AF-I7ZB47-F1
#
_entry.id   AF-I7ZB47-F1
#
_cell.length_a   1.000
_cell.length_b   1.000
_cell.length_c   1.000
_cell.angle_alpha   90.00
_cell.angle_beta   90.00
_cell.angle_gamma   90.00
#
_symmetry.space_group_name_H-M   'P 1'
#
loop_
_entity.id
_entity.type
_entity.pdbx_description
1 polymer ?
#
loop_
_entity_poly.entity_id
_entity_poly.type
_entity_poly.pdbx_seq_one_letter_code
_entity_poly.pdbx_strand_id
1 'polypeptide(L)'
;MRSWQYGIWLAAAMLPPSALADEARYAAVDVQEAFLDLRAFPDRRYPVANIAERGEHVELIKRRTDWYLLRTEQGQQGWVSEEQMGESLRAAGIEPSRHAVAKQRRAAAQNKDPKAE
;
A
#
# COMPACT_ATOMS: atom_id res chain seq x y z
N MET A 1 -16.71 58.67 33.82
CA MET A 1 -17.14 57.47 33.08
C MET A 1 -16.27 57.37 31.84
N ARG A 2 -15.26 56.50 31.84
CA ARG A 2 -14.26 56.36 30.76
C ARG A 2 -14.80 55.38 29.72
N SER A 3 -15.15 55.90 28.54
CA SER A 3 -15.44 55.11 27.36
C SER A 3 -14.15 54.49 26.84
N TRP A 4 -14.01 53.17 26.94
CA TRP A 4 -12.85 52.44 26.44
C TRP A 4 -13.20 51.79 25.10
N GLN A 5 -12.59 52.35 24.06
CA GLN A 5 -12.46 51.78 22.73
C GLN A 5 -11.46 50.63 22.77
N TYR A 6 -11.87 49.42 22.35
CA TYR A 6 -10.98 48.45 21.69
C TYR A 6 -11.77 47.58 20.72
N GLY A 7 -11.51 47.82 19.43
CA GLY A 7 -11.92 46.93 18.35
C GLY A 7 -11.12 45.64 18.44
N ILE A 8 -11.83 44.54 18.65
CA ILE A 8 -11.37 43.21 18.32
C ILE A 8 -11.66 43.01 16.84
N TRP A 9 -10.65 42.73 16.01
CA TRP A 9 -10.78 41.67 15.02
C TRP A 9 -9.41 41.04 14.77
N LEU A 10 -9.33 39.81 15.27
CA LEU A 10 -8.31 38.78 15.11
C LEU A 10 -7.46 38.92 13.84
N ALA A 11 -6.15 39.10 14.04
CA ALA A 11 -5.17 38.72 13.05
C ALA A 11 -5.29 37.21 12.80
N ALA A 12 -5.76 36.85 11.60
CA ALA A 12 -5.75 35.49 11.09
C ALA A 12 -4.28 35.05 10.96
N ALA A 13 -3.77 34.39 11.99
CA ALA A 13 -2.49 33.70 11.92
C ALA A 13 -2.65 32.53 10.96
N MET A 14 -2.13 32.73 9.75
CA MET A 14 -1.75 31.73 8.76
C MET A 14 -1.29 30.43 9.44
N LEU A 15 -2.14 29.40 9.42
CA LEU A 15 -1.65 28.05 9.59
C LEU A 15 -0.95 27.69 8.27
N PRO A 16 0.37 27.44 8.24
CA PRO A 16 0.93 26.74 7.10
C PRO A 16 0.21 25.37 7.04
N PRO A 17 -0.34 24.96 5.88
CA PRO A 17 -0.76 23.58 5.73
C PRO A 17 0.52 22.77 5.61
N SER A 18 1.18 22.52 6.74
CA SER A 18 2.06 21.37 6.87
C SER A 18 1.15 20.14 6.98
N ALA A 19 0.34 19.93 5.94
CA ALA A 19 -0.13 18.62 5.59
C ALA A 19 1.16 17.86 5.32
N LEU A 20 1.50 17.04 6.31
CA LEU A 20 2.46 15.97 6.26
C LEU A 20 2.37 15.32 4.88
N ALA A 21 3.23 15.75 3.95
CA ALA A 21 3.63 14.92 2.85
C ALA A 21 4.48 13.82 3.48
N ASP A 22 3.80 12.87 4.12
CA ASP A 22 4.27 11.51 4.22
C ASP A 22 4.27 10.99 2.77
N GLU A 23 5.19 11.53 1.96
CA GLU A 23 5.71 10.82 0.80
C GLU A 23 6.49 9.66 1.39
N ALA A 24 5.75 8.69 1.91
CA ALA A 24 6.23 7.34 1.94
C ALA A 24 6.67 7.08 0.51
N ARG A 25 7.98 7.15 0.30
CA ARG A 25 8.63 6.97 -0.98
C ARG A 25 8.33 5.56 -1.39
N TYR A 26 7.29 5.40 -2.17
CA TYR A 26 6.91 4.13 -2.68
C TYR A 26 7.48 4.04 -4.09
N ALA A 27 8.31 3.02 -4.26
CA ALA A 27 9.07 2.79 -5.47
C ALA A 27 8.14 2.31 -6.59
N ALA A 28 8.54 2.59 -7.83
CA ALA A 28 8.08 1.82 -8.98
C ALA A 28 8.53 0.38 -8.80
N VAL A 29 7.60 -0.56 -8.94
CA VAL A 29 7.82 -2.00 -8.83
C VAL A 29 7.38 -2.63 -10.14
N ASP A 30 8.25 -3.45 -10.73
CA ASP A 30 7.89 -4.31 -11.84
C ASP A 30 7.06 -5.50 -11.36
N VAL A 31 5.92 -5.72 -12.00
CA VAL A 31 5.06 -6.87 -11.71
C VAL A 31 5.73 -8.15 -12.21
N GLN A 32 6.10 -9.05 -11.30
CA GLN A 32 6.71 -10.34 -11.64
C GLN A 32 5.69 -11.46 -11.79
N GLU A 33 4.55 -11.37 -11.09
CA GLU A 33 3.48 -12.35 -11.19
C GLU A 33 2.75 -12.24 -12.54
N ALA A 34 2.13 -13.34 -12.98
CA ALA A 34 1.41 -13.35 -14.25
C ALA A 34 0.33 -12.26 -14.32
N PHE A 35 -0.44 -12.11 -13.23
CA PHE A 35 -1.51 -11.13 -13.08
C PHE A 35 -1.66 -10.73 -11.60
N LEU A 36 -1.87 -9.44 -11.35
CA LEU A 36 -2.26 -8.90 -10.04
C LEU A 36 -3.72 -8.44 -10.07
N ASP A 37 -4.50 -8.91 -9.11
CA ASP A 37 -5.90 -8.51 -8.97
C ASP A 37 -5.96 -7.21 -8.15
N LEU A 38 -6.16 -6.08 -8.82
CA LEU A 38 -6.32 -4.79 -8.18
C LEU A 38 -7.78 -4.62 -7.74
N ARG A 39 -8.03 -4.71 -6.43
CA ARG A 39 -9.38 -4.61 -5.84
C ARG A 39 -9.72 -3.16 -5.45
N ALA A 40 -11.00 -2.83 -5.43
CA ALA A 40 -11.43 -1.49 -5.01
C ALA A 40 -11.13 -1.18 -3.53
N PHE A 41 -11.08 -2.21 -2.68
CA PHE A 41 -10.85 -2.09 -1.23
C PHE A 41 -9.85 -3.15 -0.74
N PRO A 42 -9.16 -2.90 0.39
CA PRO A 42 -8.19 -3.82 1.00
C PRO A 42 -8.90 -4.98 1.72
N ASP A 43 -9.77 -5.69 1.01
CA ASP A 43 -10.51 -6.83 1.51
C ASP A 43 -10.80 -7.80 0.35
N ARG A 44 -10.64 -9.09 0.62
CA ARG A 44 -10.82 -10.18 -0.34
C ARG A 44 -12.26 -10.33 -0.83
N ARG A 45 -13.24 -9.80 -0.09
CA ARG A 45 -14.67 -9.90 -0.40
C ARG A 45 -15.10 -8.92 -1.49
N TYR A 46 -14.28 -7.90 -1.79
CA TYR A 46 -14.61 -6.91 -2.80
C TYR A 46 -14.17 -7.37 -4.20
N PRO A 47 -14.91 -6.96 -5.24
CA PRO A 47 -14.59 -7.33 -6.61
C PRO A 47 -13.24 -6.75 -7.06
N VAL A 48 -12.64 -7.41 -8.04
CA VAL A 48 -11.48 -6.93 -8.78
C VAL A 48 -11.93 -5.76 -9.65
N ALA A 49 -11.31 -4.60 -9.46
CA ALA A 49 -11.62 -3.38 -10.20
C ALA A 49 -10.74 -3.26 -11.45
N ASN A 50 -9.49 -3.71 -11.35
CA ASN A 50 -8.54 -3.71 -12.46
C ASN A 50 -7.56 -4.88 -12.32
N ILE A 51 -6.82 -5.19 -13.39
CA ILE A 51 -5.79 -6.22 -13.40
C ILE A 51 -4.51 -5.59 -13.92
N ALA A 52 -3.38 -5.83 -13.24
CA ALA A 52 -2.06 -5.50 -13.76
C ALA A 52 -1.37 -6.77 -14.24
N GLU A 53 -0.72 -6.73 -15.40
CA GLU A 53 -0.08 -7.90 -16.00
C GLU A 53 1.42 -7.96 -15.68
N ARG A 54 2.02 -9.13 -15.85
CA ARG A 54 3.47 -9.29 -15.71
C ARG A 54 4.24 -8.33 -16.61
N GLY A 55 5.26 -7.69 -16.06
CA GLY A 55 6.10 -6.71 -16.75
C GLY A 55 5.52 -5.30 -16.78
N GLU A 56 4.29 -5.12 -16.28
CA GLU A 56 3.73 -3.79 -16.07
C GLU A 56 4.45 -3.08 -14.92
N HIS A 57 4.69 -1.78 -15.08
CA HIS A 57 5.28 -0.96 -14.03
C HIS A 57 4.16 -0.41 -13.15
N VAL A 58 4.21 -0.72 -11.87
CA VAL A 58 3.23 -0.22 -10.90
C VAL A 58 3.91 0.63 -9.85
N GLU A 59 3.33 1.79 -9.57
CA GLU A 59 3.72 2.61 -8.45
C GLU A 59 3.02 2.09 -7.21
N LEU A 60 3.80 1.70 -6.22
CA LEU A 60 3.24 1.45 -4.90
C LEU A 60 2.85 2.83 -4.33
N ILE A 61 1.69 2.97 -3.68
CA ILE A 61 1.18 4.28 -3.20
C ILE A 61 0.90 4.26 -1.71
N LYS A 62 0.49 3.10 -1.20
CA LYS A 62 0.19 2.97 0.21
C LYS A 62 0.28 1.53 0.63
N ARG A 63 0.64 1.32 1.89
CA ARG A 63 0.48 0.03 2.55
C ARG A 63 -0.56 0.12 3.67
N ARG A 64 -1.40 -0.91 3.80
CA ARG A 64 -2.28 -1.12 4.96
C ARG A 64 -2.29 -2.59 5.35
N THR A 65 -1.75 -2.91 6.53
CA THR A 65 -1.66 -4.29 7.05
C THR A 65 -0.94 -5.20 6.02
N ASP A 66 -1.66 -6.12 5.38
CA ASP A 66 -1.18 -7.05 4.36
C ASP A 66 -1.63 -6.66 2.94
N TRP A 67 -1.95 -5.38 2.72
CA TRP A 67 -2.43 -4.85 1.46
C TRP A 67 -1.59 -3.68 0.98
N TYR A 68 -1.47 -3.58 -0.34
CA TYR A 68 -0.77 -2.53 -1.03
C TYR A 68 -1.71 -1.86 -2.01
N LEU A 69 -1.82 -0.54 -1.92
CA LEU A 69 -2.45 0.28 -2.95
C LEU A 69 -1.41 0.52 -4.02
N LEU A 70 -1.72 0.09 -5.23
CA LEU A 70 -0.90 0.31 -6.41
C LEU A 70 -1.57 1.33 -7.32
N ARG A 71 -0.77 1.99 -8.14
CA ARG A 71 -1.18 2.77 -9.30
C ARG A 71 -0.48 2.22 -10.53
N THR A 72 -1.25 1.86 -11.54
CA THR A 72 -0.75 1.47 -12.87
C THR A 72 -0.26 2.69 -13.63
N GLU A 73 0.54 2.51 -14.68
CA GLU A 73 0.93 3.61 -15.60
C GLU A 73 -0.28 4.34 -16.20
N GLN A 74 -1.43 3.67 -16.34
CA GLN A 74 -2.69 4.25 -16.81
C GLN A 74 -3.38 5.16 -15.77
N GLY A 75 -2.78 5.36 -14.59
CA GLY A 75 -3.34 6.16 -13.49
C GLY A 75 -4.45 5.45 -12.69
N GLN A 76 -4.82 4.22 -13.06
CA GLN A 76 -5.80 3.42 -12.31
C GLN A 76 -5.20 2.97 -10.97
N GLN A 77 -6.02 2.95 -9.92
CA GLN A 77 -5.58 2.57 -8.58
C GLN A 77 -6.35 1.35 -8.07
N GLY A 78 -5.67 0.49 -7.33
CA GLY A 78 -6.33 -0.60 -6.63
C GLY A 78 -5.46 -1.34 -5.62
N TRP A 79 -6.13 -2.10 -4.78
CA TRP A 79 -5.55 -2.81 -3.65
C TRP A 79 -5.22 -4.24 -4.03
N VAL A 80 -3.97 -4.62 -3.84
CA VAL A 80 -3.48 -5.98 -4.01
C VAL A 80 -3.03 -6.53 -2.66
N SER A 81 -3.28 -7.82 -2.44
CA SER A 81 -2.80 -8.48 -1.23
C SER A 81 -1.31 -8.79 -1.34
N GLU A 82 -0.60 -8.69 -0.23
CA GLU A 82 0.82 -9.01 -0.16
C GLU A 82 1.14 -10.45 -0.58
N GLU A 83 0.23 -11.39 -0.28
CA GLU A 83 0.35 -12.79 -0.69
C GLU A 83 0.47 -12.94 -2.21
N GLN A 84 -0.17 -12.04 -2.97
CA GLN A 84 -0.13 -12.06 -4.43
C GLN A 84 1.11 -11.35 -4.99
N MET A 85 1.64 -10.32 -4.32
CA MET A 85 2.85 -9.60 -4.76
C MET A 85 4.16 -10.19 -4.19
N GLY A 86 4.16 -11.47 -3.79
CA GLY A 86 5.31 -12.05 -3.10
C GLY A 86 6.60 -12.02 -3.91
N GLU A 87 6.52 -12.18 -5.24
CA GLU A 87 7.68 -12.14 -6.14
C GLU A 87 8.08 -10.71 -6.49
N SER A 88 7.09 -9.86 -6.79
CA SER A 88 7.30 -8.44 -7.08
C SER A 88 7.97 -7.71 -5.90
N LEU A 89 7.51 -7.96 -4.67
CA LEU A 89 8.09 -7.35 -3.48
C LEU A 89 9.52 -7.82 -3.25
N ARG A 90 9.82 -9.10 -3.48
CA ARG A 90 11.19 -9.64 -3.37
C ARG A 90 12.11 -9.07 -4.43
N ALA A 91 11.64 -8.95 -5.67
CA ALA A 91 12.40 -8.35 -6.77
C ALA A 91 12.72 -6.88 -6.47
N ALA A 92 11.77 -6.15 -5.89
CA ALA A 92 11.96 -4.77 -5.46
C ALA A 92 12.78 -4.62 -4.16
N GLY A 93 13.16 -5.72 -3.50
CA GLY A 93 13.84 -5.69 -2.20
C GLY A 93 12.98 -5.10 -1.07
N ILE A 94 11.66 -5.12 -1.23
CA ILE A 94 10.70 -4.64 -0.24
C ILE A 94 10.36 -5.79 0.70
N GLU A 95 10.71 -5.62 1.98
CA GLU A 95 10.41 -6.63 2.98
C GLU A 95 8.88 -6.82 3.16
N PRO A 96 8.37 -8.06 2.98
CA PRO A 96 6.97 -8.37 3.25
C PRO A 96 6.63 -8.18 4.73
N SER A 97 5.33 -8.08 5.04
CA SER A 97 4.78 -7.98 6.38
C SER A 97 5.26 -9.12 7.25
N ARG A 98 5.41 -8.80 8.53
CA ARG A 98 5.69 -9.79 9.57
C ARG A 98 4.67 -10.94 9.54
N HIS A 99 3.42 -10.65 9.16
CA HIS A 99 2.36 -11.66 9.06
C HIS A 99 2.56 -12.56 7.84
N ALA A 100 2.89 -12.02 6.67
CA ALA A 100 3.16 -12.84 5.51
C ALA A 100 4.44 -13.66 5.69
N VAL A 101 5.51 -13.09 6.26
CA VAL A 101 6.74 -13.83 6.59
C VAL A 101 6.43 -15.00 7.52
N ALA A 102 5.63 -14.78 8.58
CA ALA A 102 5.22 -15.84 9.49
C ALA A 102 4.39 -16.93 8.79
N LYS A 103 3.43 -16.55 7.95
CA LYS A 103 2.61 -17.48 7.15
C LYS A 103 3.49 -18.31 6.20
N GLN A 104 4.46 -17.67 5.56
CA GLN A 104 5.37 -18.30 4.62
C GLN A 104 6.34 -19.28 5.30
N ARG A 105 6.86 -18.94 6.49
CA ARG A 105 7.68 -19.86 7.30
C ARG A 105 6.88 -21.06 7.80
N ARG A 106 5.61 -20.87 8.17
CA ARG A 106 4.70 -21.98 8.52
C ARG A 106 4.42 -22.89 7.33
N ALA A 107 4.16 -22.33 6.15
CA ALA A 107 3.96 -23.09 4.93
C ALA A 107 5.23 -23.88 4.52
N ALA A 108 6.41 -23.24 4.63
CA ALA A 108 7.69 -23.90 4.35
C ALA A 108 8.01 -25.02 5.36
N ALA A 109 7.59 -24.89 6.62
CA ALA A 109 7.73 -25.94 7.61
C ALA A 109 6.79 -27.13 7.34
N GLN A 110 5.56 -26.87 6.90
CA GLN A 110 4.57 -27.92 6.56
C GLN A 110 4.92 -28.69 5.29
N ASN A 111 5.63 -28.07 4.33
CA ASN A 111 6.07 -28.76 3.11
C ASN A 111 7.32 -29.64 3.30
N LYS A 112 7.87 -29.70 4.53
CA LYS A 112 9.12 -30.41 4.86
C LYS A 112 8.91 -31.82 5.41
N ASP A 113 7.67 -32.27 5.55
CA ASP A 113 7.31 -33.67 5.78
C ASP A 113 6.96 -34.33 4.43
N PRO A 114 7.94 -34.79 3.63
CA PRO A 114 7.61 -35.74 2.58
C PRO A 114 7.07 -36.97 3.30
N LYS A 115 5.79 -37.27 3.05
CA LYS A 115 5.16 -38.54 3.39
C LYS A 115 6.18 -39.65 3.12
N ALA A 116 6.76 -40.18 4.21
CA ALA A 116 7.55 -41.38 4.17
C ALA A 116 6.60 -42.48 3.70
N GLU A 117 6.78 -42.90 2.45
CA GLU A 117 6.23 -44.14 1.93
C GLU A 117 7.37 -45.16 1.84
#